data_AF-C7NXW7-F1
#
_entry.id   AF-C7NXW7-F1
#
_cell.length_a   1.000
_cell.length_b   1.000
_cell.length_c   1.000
_cell.angle_alpha   90.00
_cell.angle_beta   90.00
_cell.angle_gamma   90.00
#
_symmetry.space_group_name_H-M   'P 1'
#
loop_
_entity.id
_entity.type
_entity.pdbx_description
1 polymer ?
#
loop_
_entity_poly.entity_id
_entity_poly.type
_entity_poly.pdbx_seq_one_letter_code
_entity_poly.pdbx_strand_id
1 'polypeptide(L)' 'MVHCPECQTPLETADDIEFAETDATTGFIKASKRFYTANCAACGLTIGSGVAGAKSNGGAV' A
#
# COMPACT_ATOMS: atom_id res chain seq x y z
N MET A 1 -12.18 6.82 16.76
CA MET A 1 -11.94 7.73 15.62
C MET A 1 -10.46 8.05 15.59
N VAL A 2 -9.79 7.86 14.45
CA VAL A 2 -8.36 8.12 14.29
C VAL A 2 -8.22 9.28 13.28
N HIS A 3 -7.38 10.25 13.59
CA HIS A 3 -7.12 11.39 12.72
C HIS A 3 -5.76 11.24 12.04
N CYS A 4 -5.63 11.77 10.83
CA CYS A 4 -4.32 11.93 10.20
C CYS A 4 -3.43 12.81 11.10
N PRO A 5 -2.20 12.39 11.45
CA PRO A 5 -1.36 13.14 12.39
C PRO A 5 -0.86 14.48 11.83
N GLU A 6 -0.91 14.68 10.51
CA GLU A 6 -0.45 15.92 9.86
C GLU A 6 -1.62 16.89 9.61
N CYS A 7 -2.60 16.50 8.81
CA CYS A 7 -3.72 17.40 8.44
C CYS A 7 -4.95 17.31 9.36
N GLN A 8 -4.96 16.40 10.35
CA GLN A 8 -6.06 16.17 11.30
C GLN A 8 -7.38 15.70 10.67
N THR A 9 -7.43 15.45 9.35
CA THR A 9 -8.59 14.88 8.68
C THR A 9 -9.00 13.55 9.32
N PRO A 10 -10.29 13.34 9.61
CA PRO A 10 -10.77 12.08 10.17
C PRO A 10 -10.59 10.93 9.15
N LEU A 11 -10.10 9.79 9.63
CA LEU A 11 -9.97 8.56 8.83
C LEU A 11 -11.09 7.60 9.27
N GLU A 12 -12.23 7.66 8.60
CA GLU A 12 -13.44 6.92 9.00
C GLU A 12 -13.76 5.77 8.06
N THR A 13 -13.42 5.95 6.78
CA THR A 13 -13.75 5.04 5.70
C THR A 13 -12.49 4.63 4.93
N ALA A 14 -12.63 3.60 4.10
CA ALA A 14 -11.53 3.18 3.23
C ALA A 14 -11.18 4.25 2.17
N ASP A 15 -12.13 5.12 1.81
CA ASP A 15 -11.92 6.18 0.81
C ASP A 15 -11.00 7.29 1.31
N ASP A 16 -10.78 7.39 2.63
CA ASP A 16 -9.85 8.33 3.24
C ASP A 16 -8.37 7.87 3.09
N ILE A 17 -8.15 6.67 2.53
CA ILE A 17 -6.85 6.01 2.42
C ILE A 17 -6.54 5.69 0.96
N GLU A 18 -5.46 6.27 0.44
CA GLU A 18 -4.93 5.95 -0.88
C GLU A 18 -3.86 4.86 -0.77
N PHE A 19 -4.05 3.75 -1.50
CA PHE A 19 -3.07 2.66 -1.57
C PHE A 19 -2.21 2.77 -2.83
N ALA A 20 -0.93 3.12 -2.67
CA ALA A 20 0.02 3.16 -3.78
C ALA A 20 0.91 1.92 -3.77
N GLU A 21 0.88 1.14 -4.86
CA GLU A 21 1.72 -0.05 -5.07
C GLU A 21 3.13 0.38 -5.54
N THR A 22 4.15 -0.16 -4.87
CA THR A 22 5.55 -0.04 -5.27
C THR A 22 6.01 -1.38 -5.82
N ASP A 23 6.32 -1.41 -7.12
CA ASP A 23 6.88 -2.59 -7.77
C ASP A 23 8.33 -2.83 -7.32
N ALA A 24 8.57 -3.92 -6.61
CA ALA A 24 9.92 -4.39 -6.30
C ALA A 24 10.40 -5.33 -7.42
N THR A 25 11.14 -4.78 -8.39
CA THR A 25 11.85 -5.55 -9.42
C THR A 25 13.21 -6.01 -8.91
N THR A 26 13.22 -6.86 -7.87
CA THR A 26 14.45 -7.55 -7.46
C THR A 26 14.62 -8.82 -8.30
N GLY A 27 15.73 -8.90 -9.02
CA GLY A 27 15.98 -9.86 -10.10
C GLY A 27 15.88 -11.35 -9.74
N PHE A 28 15.72 -12.13 -10.82
CA PHE A 28 15.86 -13.59 -10.95
C PHE A 28 14.82 -14.51 -10.29
N ILE A 29 14.06 -14.11 -9.27
CA ILE A 29 13.00 -14.97 -8.69
C ILE A 29 11.62 -14.35 -8.95
N LYS A 30 10.74 -15.14 -9.58
CA LYS A 30 9.35 -14.81 -9.98
C LYS A 30 8.39 -14.57 -8.79
N ALA A 31 8.92 -14.28 -7.61
CA ALA A 31 8.21 -13.92 -6.41
C ALA A 31 8.23 -12.40 -6.25
N SER A 32 7.59 -11.69 -7.18
CA SER A 32 7.40 -10.25 -7.10
C SER A 32 6.43 -9.96 -5.95
N LYS A 33 6.99 -9.67 -4.77
CA LYS A 33 6.22 -9.13 -3.64
C LYS A 33 5.72 -7.74 -4.03
N ARG A 34 4.44 -7.47 -3.77
CA ARG A 34 3.83 -6.17 -4.01
C ARG A 34 3.89 -5.39 -2.71
N PHE A 35 4.67 -4.31 -2.68
CA PHE A 35 4.70 -3.42 -1.53
C PHE A 35 3.63 -2.37 -1.75
N TYR A 36 2.90 -2.00 -0.71
CA TYR A 36 1.95 -0.90 -0.78
C TYR A 36 2.20 0.09 0.34
N THR A 37 2.02 1.37 0.04
CA THR A 37 1.94 2.43 1.03
C THR A 37 0.48 2.82 1.19
N ALA A 38 0.05 3.04 2.42
CA ALA A 38 -1.24 3.61 2.76
C ALA A 38 -1.01 5.10 3.05
N ASN A 39 -1.61 5.97 2.25
CA ASN A 39 -1.46 7.41 2.33
C ASN A 39 -2.79 8.05 2.70
N CYS A 40 -2.76 9.16 3.43
CA CYS A 40 -3.95 9.96 3.67
C CYS A 40 -4.41 10.59 2.34
N ALA A 41 -5.65 10.35 1.93
CA ALA A 41 -6.18 10.89 0.67
C ALA A 41 -6.27 12.43 0.65
N ALA A 42 -6.28 13.08 1.82
CA ALA A 42 -6.41 14.54 1.92
C ALA A 42 -5.07 15.29 1.78
N CYS A 43 -3.99 14.79 2.39
CA CYS A 43 -2.70 15.48 2.40
C CYS A 43 -1.54 14.68 1.79
N GLY A 44 -1.77 13.40 1.43
CA GLY A 44 -0.76 12.53 0.85
C GLY A 44 0.25 11.96 1.85
N LEU A 45 0.10 12.22 3.15
CA LEU A 45 1.00 11.66 4.17
C LEU A 45 0.91 10.13 4.19
N THR A 46 2.07 9.46 4.10
CA THR A 46 2.15 8.02 4.34
C THR A 46 1.90 7.72 5.82
N ILE A 47 0.81 7.01 6.10
CA ILE A 47 0.36 6.61 7.44
C ILE A 47 0.59 5.12 7.71
N GLY A 48 0.93 4.35 6.68
CA GLY A 48 1.26 2.94 6.84
C GLY A 48 1.89 2.34 5.60
N SER A 49 2.36 1.11 5.73
CA SER A 49 2.81 0.29 4.61
C SER A 49 2.47 -1.17 4.86
N GLY A 50 2.42 -1.95 3.79
CA GLY A 50 2.30 -3.39 3.90
C GLY A 50 2.79 -4.13 2.67
N VAL A 51 2.73 -5.45 2.76
CA VAL A 51 3.25 -6.35 1.74
C VAL A 51 2.17 -7.35 1.39
N ALA A 52 1.78 -7.39 0.13
CA ALA A 52 0.90 -8.42 -0.40
C ALA A 52 1.73 -9.51 -1.09
N GLY A 53 1.25 -10.76 -0.97
CA GLY A 53 1.82 -11.90 -1.67
C GLY A 53 1.84 -11.70 -3.19
N ALA A 54 2.68 -12.46 -3.89
CA ALA A 54 2.81 -12.36 -5.34
C ALA A 54 1.45 -12.56 -6.04
N LYS A 55 1.14 -11.72 -7.03
CA LYS A 55 -0.03 -11.89 -7.91
C LYS A 55 0.09 -13.27 -8.56
N SER A 56 -0.94 -14.11 -8.46
CA SER A 56 -0.94 -15.48 -8.98
C SER A 56 -0.83 -15.48 -10.51
N ASN A 57 0.40 -15.38 -11.01
CA ASN A 57 0.89 -15.93 -12.27
C ASN A 57 2.35 -16.43 -12.08
N GLY A 58 2.68 -16.78 -10.83
CA GLY A 58 3.84 -17.62 -10.52
C GLY A 58 3.49 -19.03 -10.96
N GLY A 59 3.73 -19.33 -12.24
CA GLY A 59 3.41 -20.61 -12.87
C GLY A 59 3.78 -21.82 -12.02
N ALA A 60 2.78 -22.37 -11.34
CA ALA A 60 2.73 -23.78 -11.02
C ALA A 60 2.35 -24.50 -12.33
N VAL A 61 3.37 -24.99 -13.02
CA VAL A 61 3.29 -26.20 -13.85
C VAL A 61 3.98 -27.31 -13.07
#